data_AF-A0A7J2H6Y5-F1
#
_entry.id   AF-A0A7J2H6Y5-F1
#
_cell.length_a   1.000
_cell.length_b   1.000
_cell.length_c   1.000
_cell.angle_alpha   90.00
_cell.angle_beta   90.00
_cell.angle_gamma   90.00
#
_symmetry.space_group_name_H-M   'P 1'
#
loop_
_entity.id
_entity.type
_entity.pdbx_description
1 polymer ?
#
loop_
_entity_poly.entity_id
_entity_poly.type
_entity_poly.pdbx_seq_one_letter_code
_entity_poly.pdbx_strand_id
1 'polypeptide(L)' 'MPLAGMQLKEVTPVKGREAVAALNKLKEGECVGLLFKDEGVVVVVCKVENGQYVVATKNER' A
#
# COMPACT_ATOMS: atom_id res chain seq x y z
N MET A 1 2.40 18.93 2.47
CA MET A 1 1.11 19.11 1.77
C MET A 1 0.12 18.12 2.39
N PRO A 2 -1.14 18.50 2.65
CA PRO A 2 -2.08 17.61 3.34
C PRO A 2 -2.43 16.41 2.44
N LEU A 3 -2.51 15.22 3.02
CA LEU A 3 -2.93 13.95 2.38
C LEU A 3 -4.43 13.94 2.01
N ALA A 4 -5.01 15.11 1.70
CA ALA A 4 -6.42 15.29 1.40
C ALA A 4 -6.69 14.74 -0.01
N GLY A 5 -7.35 13.58 -0.09
CA GLY A 5 -7.77 12.96 -1.35
C GLY A 5 -7.29 11.53 -1.59
N MET A 6 -6.50 10.95 -0.66
CA MET A 6 -6.06 9.56 -0.80
C MET A 6 -7.19 8.57 -0.54
N GLN A 7 -7.46 7.71 -1.52
CA GLN A 7 -8.49 6.68 -1.42
C GLN A 7 -7.84 5.29 -1.38
N LEU A 8 -8.12 4.53 -0.31
CA LEU A 8 -7.71 3.14 -0.21
C LEU A 8 -8.57 2.32 -1.17
N LYS A 9 -7.94 1.76 -2.19
CA LYS A 9 -8.63 1.10 -3.28
C LYS A 9 -8.99 -0.35 -2.95
N GLU A 10 -8.01 -1.09 -2.46
CA GLU A 10 -8.17 -2.51 -2.11
C GLU A 10 -7.13 -2.90 -1.06
N VAL A 11 -7.50 -3.86 -0.21
CA VAL A 11 -6.57 -4.56 0.67
C VAL A 11 -6.39 -5.97 0.13
N THR A 12 -5.24 -6.24 -0.46
CA THR A 12 -4.94 -7.52 -1.10
C THR A 12 -4.01 -8.34 -0.20
N PRO A 13 -4.38 -9.58 0.16
CA PRO A 13 -3.44 -10.49 0.80
C PRO A 13 -2.36 -10.89 -0.21
N VAL A 14 -1.09 -10.73 0.15
CA VAL A 14 0.03 -10.96 -0.77
C VAL A 14 1.11 -11.83 -0.15
N LYS A 15 1.75 -12.66 -0.98
CA LYS A 15 3.02 -13.31 -0.65
C LYS A 15 4.16 -12.55 -1.32
N GLY A 16 5.01 -11.89 -0.53
CA GLY A 16 6.28 -11.24 -0.91
C GLY A 16 6.35 -10.64 -2.33
N ARG A 17 6.58 -11.47 -3.34
CA ARG A 17 6.72 -11.08 -4.76
C ARG A 17 5.45 -10.48 -5.38
N GLU A 18 4.26 -10.84 -4.90
CA GLU A 18 2.98 -10.33 -5.44
C GLU A 18 2.72 -8.85 -5.07
N ALA A 19 3.36 -8.36 -4.00
CA ALA A 19 3.27 -6.98 -3.57
C ALA A 19 3.71 -5.99 -4.67
N VAL A 20 4.79 -6.32 -5.40
CA VAL A 20 5.36 -5.45 -6.44
C VAL A 20 4.39 -5.26 -7.61
N ALA A 21 3.63 -6.30 -7.96
CA ALA A 21 2.63 -6.23 -9.03
C ALA A 21 1.46 -5.29 -8.66
N ALA A 22 1.05 -5.27 -7.39
CA ALA A 22 0.03 -4.35 -6.89
C ALA A 22 0.53 -2.90 -6.90
N LEU A 23 1.80 -2.67 -6.54
CA LEU A 23 2.42 -1.34 -6.57
C LEU A 23 2.53 -0.75 -7.98
N ASN A 24 2.83 -1.58 -8.99
CA ASN A 24 2.93 -1.13 -10.38
C ASN A 24 1.59 -0.67 -10.97
N LYS A 25 0.46 -1.15 -10.45
CA LYS A 25 -0.89 -0.76 -10.89
C LYS A 25 -1.42 0.50 -10.19
N LEU A 26 -0.68 1.02 -9.21
CA LEU A 26 -1.10 2.14 -8.36
C LEU A 26 -0.93 3.48 -9.08
N LYS A 27 -2.00 4.27 -9.16
CA LYS A 27 -1.97 5.62 -9.72
C LYS A 27 -1.69 6.65 -8.63
N GLU A 28 -1.23 7.84 -9.04
CA GLU A 28 -1.03 8.96 -8.10
C GLU A 28 -2.34 9.31 -7.39
N GLY A 29 -2.27 9.49 -6.07
CA GLY A 29 -3.44 9.69 -5.20
C GLY A 29 -4.12 8.41 -4.75
N GLU A 30 -3.73 7.22 -5.24
CA GLU A 30 -4.29 5.94 -4.80
C GLU A 30 -3.45 5.26 -3.72
N CYS A 31 -4.12 4.52 -2.84
CA CYS A 31 -3.50 3.65 -1.85
C CYS A 31 -3.90 2.19 -2.05
N VAL A 32 -2.96 1.28 -1.81
CA VAL A 32 -3.19 -0.17 -1.73
C VAL A 32 -2.76 -0.69 -0.37
N GLY A 33 -3.59 -1.55 0.22
CA GLY A 33 -3.24 -2.30 1.42
C GLY A 33 -2.70 -3.67 1.03
N LEU A 34 -1.60 -4.08 1.64
CA LEU A 34 -0.95 -5.36 1.45
C LEU A 34 -0.97 -6.09 2.79
N LEU A 35 -1.72 -7.19 2.85
CA LEU A 35 -1.86 -7.99 4.06
C LEU A 35 -0.94 -9.22 3.97
N PHE A 36 0.12 -9.22 4.78
CA PHE A 36 1.03 -10.36 4.93
C PHE A 36 0.52 -11.24 6.07
N LYS A 37 -0.46 -12.10 5.77
CA LYS A 37 -1.15 -12.94 6.77
C LYS A 37 -0.20 -13.84 7.56
N ASP A 38 0.81 -14.41 6.91
CA ASP A 38 1.80 -15.30 7.55
C ASP A 38 2.69 -14.57 8.58
N GLU A 39 2.85 -13.26 8.42
CA GLU A 39 3.71 -12.42 9.28
C GLU A 39 2.91 -11.57 10.28
N GLY A 40 1.59 -11.45 10.11
CA GLY A 40 0.75 -10.57 10.94
C GLY A 40 0.99 -9.08 10.67
N VAL A 41 1.46 -8.76 9.47
CA VAL A 41 1.84 -7.39 9.08
C VAL A 41 0.89 -6.85 8.03
N VAL A 42 0.41 -5.63 8.24
CA VAL A 42 -0.33 -4.85 7.25
C VAL A 42 0.55 -3.72 6.77
N VAL A 43 0.74 -3.63 5.45
CA VAL A 43 1.49 -2.56 4.79
C VAL A 43 0.55 -1.78 3.90
N VAL A 44 0.34 -0.51 4.15
CA VAL A 44 -0.41 0.40 3.28
C VAL A 44 0.59 1.23 2.48
N VAL A 45 0.45 1.22 1.16
CA VAL A 45 1.29 2.00 0.26
C VAL A 45 0.42 2.93 -0.55
N CYS A 46 0.72 4.23 -0.50
CA CYS A 46 0.05 5.28 -1.25
C CYS A 46 1.03 5.90 -2.24
N LYS A 47 0.65 6.03 -3.50
CA LYS A 47 1.47 6.76 -4.48
C LYS A 47 1.12 8.25 -4.40
N VAL A 48 2.11 9.07 -4.07
CA VAL A 48 2.00 10.54 -4.08
C VAL A 48 2.50 11.09 -5.41
N GLU A 49 2.33 12.39 -5.61
CA GLU A 49 2.80 13.11 -6.78
C GLU A 49 4.31 12.92 -7.01
N ASN A 50 4.74 12.96 -8.27
CA ASN A 50 6.13 12.80 -8.73
C ASN A 50 6.71 11.39 -8.51
N GLY A 51 5.86 10.37 -8.49
CA GLY A 51 6.29 8.97 -8.37
C GLY A 51 6.89 8.60 -7.01
N GLN A 52 6.69 9.45 -6.00
CA GLN A 52 7.01 9.12 -4.61
C GLN A 52 5.94 8.19 -4.01
N TYR A 53 6.30 7.48 -2.94
CA TYR A 53 5.40 6.58 -2.24
C TYR A 53 5.44 6.86 -0.74
N VAL A 54 4.26 6.87 -0.11
CA VAL A 54 4.10 6.87 1.34
C VAL A 54 3.77 5.45 1.76
N VAL A 55 4.55 4.92 2.70
CA VAL A 55 4.39 3.56 3.21
C VAL A 55 4.09 3.64 4.71
N ALA A 56 3.01 3.01 5.14
CA ALA A 56 2.66 2.86 6.54
C ALA A 56 2.52 1.37 6.86
N THR A 57 3.14 0.92 7.95
CA THR A 57 3.12 -0.48 8.36
C THR A 57 2.58 -0.60 9.77
N LYS A 58 1.63 -1.52 9.97
CA LYS A 58 1.19 -1.95 11.30
C LYS A 58 1.55 -3.42 11.47
N ASN A 59 2.33 -3.71 12.49
CA ASN A 59 2.60 -5.08 12.93
C ASN A 59 1.70 -5.35 14.16
N GLU A 60 0.92 -6.43 14.12
CA GLU A 60 0.07 -6.85 15.24
C GLU A 60 0.61 -8.09 15.98
N ARG A 61 1.86 -8.48 15.72
CA ARG A 61 2.60 -9.46 16.54
C ARG A 61 3.23 -8.86 17.80
#